data_AF-A0A3M7RCQ8-F1
#
_entry.id   AF-A0A3M7RCQ8-F1
#
_cell.length_a   1.000
_cell.length_b   1.000
_cell.length_c   1.000
_cell.angle_alpha   90.00
_cell.angle_beta   90.00
_cell.angle_gamma   90.00
#
_symmetry.space_group_name_H-M   'P 1'
#
loop_
_entity.id
_entity.type
_entity.pdbx_description
1 polymer ?
#
loop_
_entity_poly.entity_id
_entity_poly.type
_entity_poly.pdbx_seq_one_letter_code
_entity_poly.pdbx_strand_id
1 'polypeptide(L)'
;MKLLAIVVLIASMLNASFAWFYTSGNKLFDSNKKEFIPRGLNVASADWDAKFKPSVVMKAIAQTGANSVRILWLKDDEIKSKGLNDNNLVDAIQQAINNKLIPIVHLWMDSGRIGDNNWDKRDYLKEAGRWWVSKINLLKKFEDKLLINVLNEWV
;
A
#
# COMPACT_ATOMS: atom_id res chain seq x y z
N MET A 1 -21.97 -12.77 -41.25
CA MET A 1 -20.63 -12.40 -40.74
C MET A 1 -20.61 -11.12 -39.89
N LYS A 2 -21.29 -10.03 -40.26
CA LYS A 2 -21.28 -8.77 -39.46
C LYS A 2 -21.90 -8.89 -38.05
N LEU A 3 -22.96 -9.69 -37.90
CA LEU A 3 -23.63 -9.87 -36.60
C LEU A 3 -22.77 -10.63 -35.57
N LEU A 4 -22.03 -11.66 -36.02
CA LEU A 4 -21.12 -12.44 -35.17
C LEU A 4 -19.93 -11.59 -34.69
N ALA A 5 -19.42 -10.70 -35.55
CA ALA A 5 -18.36 -9.76 -35.19
C ALA A 5 -18.82 -8.75 -34.12
N ILE A 6 -20.07 -8.30 -34.19
CA ILE A 6 -20.67 -7.37 -33.20
C ILE A 6 -20.85 -8.06 -31.84
N VAL A 7 -21.32 -9.32 -31.81
CA VAL A 7 -21.46 -10.09 -30.57
C VAL A 7 -20.11 -10.34 -29.90
N VAL A 8 -19.06 -10.65 -30.68
CA VAL A 8 -17.69 -10.82 -30.17
C VAL A 8 -17.12 -9.50 -29.62
N LEU A 9 -17.42 -8.35 -30.25
CA LEU A 9 -16.98 -7.03 -29.78
C LEU A 9 -17.65 -6.62 -28.45
N ILE A 10 -18.92 -6.98 -28.26
CA ILE A 10 -19.66 -6.67 -27.02
C ILE A 10 -19.19 -7.59 -25.88
N ALA A 11 -18.88 -8.86 -26.17
CA ALA A 11 -18.36 -9.80 -25.18
C ALA A 11 -16.94 -9.42 -24.67
N SER A 12 -16.10 -8.79 -25.50
CA SER A 12 -14.79 -8.29 -25.07
C SER A 12 -14.90 -7.00 -24.24
N MET A 13 -15.88 -6.14 -24.50
CA MET A 13 -16.14 -4.94 -23.69
C MET A 13 -16.74 -5.24 -22.31
N LEU A 14 -17.47 -6.35 -22.17
CA LEU A 14 -17.99 -6.83 -20.87
C LEU A 14 -16.90 -7.40 -19.94
N ASN A 15 -15.69 -7.65 -20.47
CA ASN A 15 -14.51 -8.07 -19.72
C ASN A 15 -13.54 -6.91 -19.46
N ALA A 16 -14.06 -5.72 -19.15
CA ALA A 16 -13.26 -4.76 -18.41
C ALA A 16 -12.99 -5.33 -17.01
N SER A 17 -11.97 -6.20 -16.90
CA SER A 17 -11.49 -6.66 -15.60
C SER A 17 -10.88 -5.45 -14.91
N PHE A 18 -11.49 -5.03 -13.82
CA PHE A 18 -10.79 -4.19 -12.86
C PHE A 18 -9.55 -4.98 -12.41
N ALA A 19 -8.38 -4.63 -12.93
CA ALA A 19 -7.08 -5.24 -12.63
C ALA A 19 -6.51 -4.73 -11.29
N TRP A 20 -7.37 -4.39 -10.33
CA TRP A 20 -7.05 -3.65 -9.10
C TRP A 20 -8.02 -4.06 -8.00
N PHE A 21 -7.61 -3.81 -6.75
CA PHE A 21 -8.48 -3.99 -5.61
C PHE A 21 -9.71 -3.09 -5.72
N TYR A 22 -10.85 -3.59 -5.26
CA TYR A 22 -12.09 -2.81 -5.21
C TYR A 22 -12.94 -3.21 -4.01
N THR A 23 -13.84 -2.32 -3.61
CA THR A 23 -14.80 -2.59 -2.53
C THR A 23 -16.20 -2.80 -3.10
N SER A 24 -16.97 -3.66 -2.45
CA SER A 24 -18.41 -3.79 -2.69
C SER A 24 -19.11 -4.03 -1.36
N GLY A 25 -19.96 -3.09 -0.96
CA GLY A 25 -20.51 -3.05 0.40
C GLY A 25 -19.39 -2.96 1.43
N ASN A 26 -19.36 -3.92 2.36
CA ASN A 26 -18.35 -4.02 3.43
C ASN A 26 -17.18 -4.98 3.10
N LYS A 27 -17.06 -5.40 1.83
CA LYS A 27 -16.04 -6.37 1.40
C LYS A 27 -14.99 -5.73 0.52
N LEU A 28 -13.77 -6.24 0.64
CA LEU A 28 -12.63 -5.92 -0.21
C LEU A 28 -12.37 -7.11 -1.14
N PHE A 29 -12.16 -6.84 -2.42
CA PHE A 29 -11.86 -7.85 -3.44
C PHE A 29 -10.51 -7.55 -4.07
N ASP A 30 -9.73 -8.59 -4.35
CA ASP A 30 -8.47 -8.49 -5.07
C ASP A 30 -8.67 -8.29 -6.58
N SER A 31 -7.56 -8.12 -7.31
CA SER A 31 -7.54 -8.00 -8.76
C SER A 31 -8.05 -9.25 -9.51
N ASN A 32 -8.19 -10.39 -8.83
CA ASN A 32 -8.80 -11.62 -9.36
C ASN A 32 -10.28 -11.76 -8.98
N LYS A 33 -10.89 -10.70 -8.42
CA LYS A 33 -12.29 -10.67 -7.97
C LYS A 33 -12.58 -11.65 -6.82
N LYS A 34 -11.57 -12.08 -6.06
CA LYS A 34 -11.75 -12.88 -4.85
C LYS A 34 -11.83 -11.97 -3.65
N GLU A 35 -12.73 -12.30 -2.72
CA GLU A 35 -12.81 -11.59 -1.44
C GLU A 35 -11.46 -11.73 -0.72
N PHE A 36 -10.87 -10.58 -0.39
CA PHE A 36 -9.60 -10.49 0.30
C PHE A 36 -9.84 -10.06 1.75
N ILE A 37 -9.52 -10.97 2.67
CA ILE A 37 -9.57 -10.72 4.11
C ILE A 37 -8.12 -10.61 4.60
N PRO A 38 -7.62 -9.40 4.91
CA PRO A 38 -6.24 -9.24 5.38
C PRO A 38 -6.06 -9.94 6.75
N ARG A 39 -5.08 -10.82 6.80
CA ARG A 39 -4.56 -11.49 8.00
C ARG A 39 -3.05 -11.36 7.98
N GLY A 40 -2.51 -10.46 8.78
CA GLY A 40 -1.13 -10.01 8.62
C GLY A 40 -0.51 -9.41 9.86
N LEU A 41 0.70 -8.88 9.68
CA LEU A 41 1.52 -8.25 10.72
C LEU A 41 1.92 -6.83 10.30
N ASN A 42 2.23 -5.97 11.27
CA ASN A 42 2.82 -4.65 11.04
C ASN A 42 4.35 -4.75 11.09
N VAL A 43 5.05 -3.98 10.27
CA VAL A 43 6.51 -3.81 10.32
C VAL A 43 6.90 -2.35 10.44
N ALA A 44 7.75 -2.04 11.41
CA ALA A 44 8.26 -0.70 11.66
C ALA A 44 9.49 -0.37 10.80
N SER A 45 9.35 -0.55 9.48
CA SER A 45 10.46 -0.57 8.51
C SER A 45 11.29 0.71 8.40
N ALA A 46 10.71 1.85 8.74
CA ALA A 46 11.33 3.16 8.52
C ALA A 46 11.73 3.91 9.80
N ASP A 47 11.20 3.55 10.97
CA ASP A 47 11.41 4.34 12.20
C ASP A 47 12.30 3.63 13.22
N TRP A 48 11.86 2.49 13.75
CA TRP A 48 12.51 1.81 14.88
C TRP A 48 13.51 0.72 14.47
N ASP A 49 13.48 0.23 13.23
CA ASP A 49 14.42 -0.79 12.75
C ASP A 49 15.43 -0.21 11.75
N ALA A 50 16.48 0.42 12.27
CA ALA A 50 17.62 0.92 11.47
C ALA A 50 18.38 -0.19 10.71
N LYS A 51 18.03 -1.47 10.92
CA LYS A 51 18.60 -2.64 10.22
C LYS A 51 17.55 -3.40 9.41
N PHE A 52 16.44 -2.75 9.07
CA PHE A 52 15.35 -3.37 8.31
C PHE A 52 15.90 -3.99 7.01
N LYS A 53 15.81 -5.32 6.93
CA LYS A 53 16.15 -6.11 5.73
C LYS A 53 14.86 -6.66 5.15
N PRO A 54 14.27 -6.01 4.14
CA PRO A 54 12.92 -6.36 3.70
C PRO A 54 12.81 -7.83 3.27
N SER A 55 13.81 -8.38 2.59
CA SER A 55 13.81 -9.79 2.17
C SER A 55 13.74 -10.79 3.34
N VAL A 56 14.42 -10.52 4.45
CA VAL A 56 14.43 -11.39 5.64
C VAL A 56 13.10 -11.28 6.39
N VAL A 57 12.66 -10.04 6.63
CA VAL A 57 11.44 -9.78 7.41
C VAL A 57 10.20 -10.27 6.67
N MET A 58 10.06 -9.97 5.38
CA MET A 58 8.90 -10.40 4.58
C MET A 58 8.82 -11.92 4.48
N LYS A 59 9.96 -12.60 4.35
CA LYS A 59 10.02 -14.06 4.36
C LYS A 59 9.56 -14.64 5.70
N ALA A 60 10.05 -14.08 6.81
CA ALA A 60 9.64 -14.52 8.15
C ALA A 60 8.14 -14.32 8.40
N ILE A 61 7.58 -13.19 7.96
CA ILE A 61 6.14 -12.92 8.05
C ILE A 61 5.35 -13.91 7.21
N ALA A 62 5.75 -14.18 5.97
CA ALA A 62 5.05 -15.15 5.12
C ALA A 62 5.06 -16.57 5.72
N GLN A 63 6.13 -16.96 6.42
CA GLN A 63 6.20 -18.25 7.13
C GLN A 63 5.19 -18.39 8.27
N THR A 64 4.62 -17.29 8.78
CA THR A 64 3.53 -17.34 9.78
C THR A 64 2.17 -17.72 9.17
N GLY A 65 2.06 -17.76 7.84
CA GLY A 65 0.79 -17.93 7.14
C GLY A 65 0.02 -16.62 6.91
N ALA A 66 0.64 -15.47 7.23
CA ALA A 66 0.11 -14.16 6.87
C ALA A 66 -0.10 -14.02 5.35
N ASN A 67 -1.13 -13.28 4.95
CA ASN A 67 -1.42 -12.94 3.55
C ASN A 67 -1.20 -11.46 3.22
N SER A 68 -0.84 -10.66 4.23
CA SER A 68 -0.62 -9.22 4.14
C SER A 68 0.42 -8.75 5.13
N VAL A 69 0.98 -7.59 4.85
CA VAL A 69 1.92 -6.90 5.74
C VAL A 69 1.67 -5.40 5.68
N ARG A 70 1.57 -4.76 6.85
CA ARG A 70 1.43 -3.32 6.96
C ARG A 70 2.79 -2.68 7.18
N ILE A 71 3.24 -1.88 6.22
CA ILE A 71 4.59 -1.33 6.12
C ILE A 71 4.57 0.12 6.57
N LEU A 72 5.26 0.42 7.68
CA LEU A 72 5.44 1.77 8.18
C LEU A 72 6.43 2.53 7.33
N TRP A 73 5.98 3.66 6.76
CA TRP A 73 6.84 4.58 6.04
C TRP A 73 6.80 5.98 6.64
N LEU A 74 7.92 6.71 6.54
CA LEU A 74 8.05 8.09 7.02
C LEU A 74 8.07 9.06 5.84
N LYS A 75 7.78 10.34 6.09
CA LYS A 75 7.88 11.38 5.06
C LYS A 75 9.33 11.68 4.69
N ASP A 76 9.53 12.38 3.58
CA ASP A 76 10.83 12.52 2.91
C ASP A 76 11.98 13.02 3.81
N ASP A 77 11.75 14.01 4.67
CA ASP A 77 12.84 14.51 5.53
C ASP A 77 13.20 13.54 6.66
N GLU A 78 12.20 12.86 7.20
CA GLU A 78 12.37 11.88 8.28
C GLU A 78 13.03 10.60 7.75
N ILE A 79 12.56 10.09 6.60
CA ILE A 79 13.14 8.90 5.97
C ILE A 79 14.60 9.14 5.55
N LYS A 80 14.93 10.34 5.05
CA LYS A 80 16.32 10.74 4.73
C LYS A 80 17.20 10.79 5.97
N SER A 81 16.68 11.27 7.10
CA SER A 81 17.42 11.28 8.38
C SER A 81 17.81 9.87 8.86
N LYS A 82 17.08 8.85 8.39
CA LYS A 82 17.32 7.42 8.66
C LYS A 82 18.21 6.76 7.59
N GLY A 83 18.68 7.52 6.59
CA GLY A 83 19.49 7.00 5.48
C GLY A 83 18.69 6.20 4.45
N LEU A 84 17.36 6.32 4.45
CA LEU A 84 16.45 5.60 3.56
C LEU A 84 15.86 6.54 2.50
N ASN A 85 15.41 5.96 1.39
CA ASN A 85 14.82 6.70 0.27
C ASN A 85 13.72 5.89 -0.45
N ASP A 86 13.16 6.47 -1.51
CA ASP A 86 12.07 5.86 -2.30
C ASP A 86 12.41 4.46 -2.86
N ASN A 87 13.68 4.15 -3.15
CA ASN A 87 14.07 2.80 -3.59
C ASN A 87 13.92 1.76 -2.47
N ASN A 88 14.14 2.17 -1.21
CA ASN A 88 13.92 1.29 -0.06
C ASN A 88 12.42 0.97 0.11
N LEU A 89 11.53 1.94 -0.15
CA LEU A 89 10.08 1.71 -0.17
C LEU A 89 9.70 0.70 -1.25
N VAL A 90 10.20 0.91 -2.46
CA VAL A 90 9.97 0.00 -3.60
C VAL A 90 10.46 -1.41 -3.30
N ASP A 91 11.66 -1.55 -2.74
CA ASP A 91 12.20 -2.87 -2.38
C ASP A 91 11.31 -3.52 -1.31
N ALA A 92 10.88 -2.80 -0.27
CA ALA A 92 9.97 -3.35 0.73
C ALA A 92 8.65 -3.86 0.14
N ILE A 93 8.03 -3.08 -0.75
CA ILE A 93 6.82 -3.47 -1.47
C ILE A 93 7.08 -4.72 -2.34
N GLN A 94 8.18 -4.72 -3.10
CA GLN A 94 8.53 -5.82 -3.98
C GLN A 94 8.83 -7.11 -3.21
N GLN A 95 9.53 -7.03 -2.07
CA GLN A 95 9.80 -8.19 -1.24
C GLN A 95 8.52 -8.76 -0.60
N ALA A 96 7.56 -7.91 -0.22
CA ALA A 96 6.25 -8.38 0.23
C ALA A 96 5.55 -9.19 -0.88
N ILE A 97 5.48 -8.62 -2.09
CA ILE A 97 4.87 -9.26 -3.26
C ILE A 97 5.56 -10.59 -3.60
N ASN A 98 6.90 -10.62 -3.61
CA ASN A 98 7.69 -11.82 -3.90
C ASN A 98 7.42 -12.94 -2.87
N ASN A 99 7.08 -12.59 -1.64
CA ASN A 99 6.70 -13.51 -0.57
C ASN A 99 5.20 -13.77 -0.49
N LYS A 100 4.42 -13.37 -1.51
CA LYS A 100 2.96 -13.56 -1.60
C LYS A 100 2.18 -12.86 -0.47
N LEU A 101 2.73 -11.77 0.05
CA LEU A 101 2.05 -10.88 0.99
C LEU A 101 1.51 -9.68 0.21
N ILE A 102 0.27 -9.28 0.47
CA ILE A 102 -0.27 -8.00 0.00
C ILE A 102 0.33 -6.87 0.87
N PRO A 103 1.18 -5.98 0.32
CA PRO A 103 1.66 -4.82 1.04
C PRO A 103 0.55 -3.80 1.28
N ILE A 104 0.50 -3.30 2.51
CA ILE A 104 -0.33 -2.16 2.92
C ILE A 104 0.62 -1.08 3.44
N VAL A 105 0.96 -0.10 2.61
CA VAL A 105 1.88 0.97 3.06
C VAL A 105 1.08 2.01 3.82
N HIS A 106 1.52 2.35 5.03
CA HIS A 106 0.97 3.45 5.80
C HIS A 106 2.00 4.54 5.99
N LEU A 107 1.58 5.78 5.78
CA LEU A 107 2.39 6.93 6.12
C LEU A 107 2.24 7.19 7.62
N TRP A 108 3.36 7.06 8.33
CA TRP A 108 3.52 7.52 9.70
C TRP A 108 4.13 8.90 9.64
N MET A 109 3.37 9.88 10.09
CA MET A 109 3.89 11.21 10.34
C MET A 109 3.93 11.29 11.86
N ASP A 110 5.12 11.07 12.42
CA ASP A 110 5.33 11.19 13.86
C ASP A 110 5.17 12.65 14.23
N SER A 111 3.93 13.05 14.45
CA SER A 111 3.71 14.17 15.31
C SER A 111 3.99 13.61 16.70
N GLY A 112 5.17 13.90 17.28
CA GLY A 112 5.41 13.85 18.74
C GLY A 112 4.48 14.82 19.50
N ARG A 113 3.20 14.82 19.12
CA ARG A 113 2.16 15.84 19.18
C ARG A 113 0.77 15.19 19.06
N ILE A 114 0.63 13.86 19.14
CA ILE A 114 -0.65 13.27 19.54
C ILE A 114 -0.93 13.79 20.96
N GLY A 115 -1.68 14.89 21.07
CA GLY A 115 -1.88 15.65 22.30
C GLY A 115 -1.38 17.10 22.30
N ASP A 116 -0.71 17.58 21.24
CA ASP A 116 -0.38 19.01 21.09
C ASP A 116 -1.59 19.76 20.51
N ASN A 117 -2.21 20.54 21.38
CA ASN A 117 -3.42 21.32 21.19
C ASN A 117 -3.21 22.59 20.34
N ASN A 118 -2.00 22.88 19.87
CA ASN A 118 -1.69 24.02 19.00
C ASN A 118 -1.65 23.68 17.50
N TRP A 119 -2.07 22.49 17.06
CA TRP A 119 -1.89 22.04 15.69
C TRP A 119 -3.19 21.67 14.96
N ASP A 120 -3.43 22.23 13.77
CA ASP A 120 -4.59 21.88 12.95
C ASP A 120 -4.39 20.51 12.28
N LYS A 121 -5.10 19.50 12.79
CA LYS A 121 -5.13 18.14 12.26
C LYS A 121 -5.45 18.05 10.76
N ARG A 122 -6.10 19.07 10.17
CA ARG A 122 -6.41 19.11 8.72
C ARG A 122 -5.16 19.25 7.86
N ASP A 123 -4.08 19.83 8.37
CA ASP A 123 -2.88 20.08 7.59
C ASP A 123 -2.06 18.81 7.35
N TYR A 124 -2.06 17.87 8.31
CA TYR A 124 -1.41 16.57 8.16
C TYR A 124 -2.08 15.69 7.10
N LEU A 125 -3.42 15.64 7.06
CA LEU A 125 -4.10 14.86 6.02
C LEU A 125 -3.79 15.42 4.62
N LYS A 126 -3.77 16.75 4.48
CA LYS A 126 -3.39 17.39 3.22
C LYS A 126 -1.94 17.10 2.86
N GLU A 127 -1.03 17.11 3.84
CA GLU A 127 0.38 16.78 3.63
C GLU A 127 0.57 15.33 3.22
N ALA A 128 -0.07 14.39 3.90
CA ALA A 128 -0.10 12.98 3.52
C ALA A 128 -0.63 12.81 2.09
N GLY A 129 -1.74 13.48 1.75
CA GLY A 129 -2.29 13.49 0.39
C GLY A 129 -1.29 14.00 -0.65
N ARG A 130 -0.62 15.13 -0.38
CA ARG A 130 0.44 15.66 -1.26
C ARG A 130 1.61 14.69 -1.40
N TRP A 131 2.00 14.02 -0.32
CA TRP A 131 3.06 13.02 -0.34
C TRP A 131 2.67 11.82 -1.22
N TRP A 132 1.48 11.25 -1.08
CA TRP A 132 1.03 10.15 -1.94
C TRP A 132 0.98 10.54 -3.42
N VAL A 133 0.50 11.76 -3.72
CA VAL A 133 0.49 12.28 -5.10
C VAL A 133 1.90 12.40 -5.65
N SER A 134 2.88 12.86 -4.85
CA SER A 134 4.27 12.96 -5.31
C SER A 134 4.90 11.59 -5.59
N LYS A 135 4.42 10.52 -4.95
CA LYS A 135 4.88 9.14 -5.17
C LYS A 135 4.06 8.36 -6.21
N ILE A 136 3.09 8.96 -6.88
CA ILE A 136 2.16 8.21 -7.76
C ILE A 136 2.89 7.40 -8.85
N ASN A 137 3.88 8.00 -9.50
CA ASN A 137 4.65 7.32 -10.56
C ASN A 137 5.45 6.13 -10.03
N LEU A 138 5.87 6.19 -8.77
CA LEU A 138 6.59 5.11 -8.09
C LEU A 138 5.66 3.95 -7.75
N LEU A 139 4.47 4.26 -7.23
CA LEU A 139 3.56 3.28 -6.63
C LEU A 139 2.58 2.67 -7.62
N LYS A 140 2.23 3.39 -8.69
CA LYS A 140 1.26 2.94 -9.69
C LYS A 140 1.65 1.60 -10.35
N LYS A 141 2.94 1.29 -10.42
CA LYS A 141 3.43 -0.02 -10.91
C LYS A 141 2.99 -1.22 -10.06
N PHE A 142 2.40 -0.98 -8.89
CA PHE A 142 1.89 -1.99 -7.96
C PHE A 142 0.38 -1.88 -7.72
N GLU A 143 -0.36 -1.11 -8.52
CA GLU A 143 -1.78 -0.79 -8.28
C GLU A 143 -2.71 -2.02 -8.19
N ASP A 144 -2.27 -3.15 -8.74
CA ASP A 144 -2.97 -4.44 -8.68
C ASP A 144 -2.70 -5.26 -7.42
N LYS A 145 -1.71 -4.86 -6.61
CA LYS A 145 -1.17 -5.61 -5.46
C LYS A 145 -0.92 -4.78 -4.20
N LEU A 146 -1.09 -3.46 -4.25
CA LEU A 146 -0.77 -2.53 -3.15
C LEU A 146 -2.03 -1.87 -2.59
N LEU A 147 -2.16 -1.87 -1.27
CA LEU A 147 -3.14 -1.04 -0.56
C LEU A 147 -2.44 0.15 0.11
N ILE A 148 -3.13 1.30 0.11
CA ILE A 148 -2.63 2.54 0.69
C ILE A 148 -3.44 2.88 1.95
N ASN A 149 -2.77 2.92 3.09
CA ASN A 149 -3.31 3.50 4.32
C ASN A 149 -2.85 4.96 4.39
N VAL A 150 -3.71 5.89 3.98
CA VAL A 150 -3.36 7.30 3.73
C VAL A 150 -2.54 7.95 4.85
N LEU A 151 -2.98 7.81 6.11
CA LEU A 151 -2.29 8.35 7.28
C LEU A 151 -2.57 7.45 8.48
N ASN A 152 -1.55 7.14 9.28
CA ASN A 152 -1.73 6.34 10.50
C ASN A 152 -2.57 7.11 11.53
N GLU A 153 -3.64 6.47 12.03
CA GLU A 153 -4.41 6.92 13.21
C GLU A 153 -4.90 8.38 13.19
N TRP A 154 -5.13 8.94 12.00
CA TRP A 154 -5.74 10.26 11.86
C TRP A 154 -7.23 10.19 12.19
N VAL A 155 -7.66 10.99 13.18
CA VAL A 155 -9.05 11.14 13.65
C VAL A 155 -9.44 12.59 13.87
#